data_AF-A0A382X1S4-F1
#
_entry.id   AF-A0A382X1S4-F1
#
_cell.length_a   1.000
_cell.length_b   1.000
_cell.length_c   1.000
_cell.angle_alpha   90.00
_cell.angle_beta   90.00
_cell.angle_gamma   90.00
#
_symmetry.space_group_name_H-M   'P 1'
#
loop_
_entity.id
_entity.type
_entity.pdbx_description
1 polymer ?
#
loop_
_entity_poly.entity_id
_entity_poly.type
_entity_poly.pdbx_seq_one_letter_code
_entity_poly.pdbx_strand_id
1 'polypeptide(L)'
;VELLAPAGNLQKLKCAVLYGADAVYLSGPKFGLRSASDNFTDAELGESVEFAHTHGRKIYVTLNAFLHEADMKELPEYIGFLDEQGVDAVIVSDLGVMSVVHEHSSIPLHLSTQASCLNSSSATFWK
;
A
#
# COMPACT_ATOMS: atom_id res chain seq x y z
N VAL A 1 -4.13 -19.82 0.58
CA VAL A 1 -3.28 -19.07 -0.38
C VAL A 1 -4.08 -17.85 -0.77
N GLU A 2 -3.50 -16.64 -0.68
CA GLU A 2 -4.16 -15.38 -1.03
C GLU A 2 -3.73 -14.97 -2.44
N LEU A 3 -4.69 -14.68 -3.34
CA LEU A 3 -4.41 -14.11 -4.65
C LEU A 3 -4.39 -12.57 -4.58
N LEU A 4 -3.18 -12.00 -4.58
CA LEU A 4 -2.95 -10.56 -4.59
C LEU A 4 -2.75 -10.04 -6.02
N ALA A 5 -3.62 -9.13 -6.49
CA ALA A 5 -3.56 -8.56 -7.84
C ALA A 5 -3.17 -7.06 -7.83
N PRO A 6 -2.39 -6.58 -8.82
CA PRO A 6 -2.17 -5.14 -9.01
C PRO A 6 -3.39 -4.44 -9.64
N ALA A 7 -3.68 -3.23 -9.19
CA ALA A 7 -4.58 -2.31 -9.88
C ALA A 7 -3.89 -0.97 -10.13
N GLY A 8 -3.91 -0.53 -11.39
CA GLY A 8 -3.40 0.79 -11.78
C GLY A 8 -4.47 1.86 -11.95
N ASN A 9 -5.75 1.51 -11.75
CA ASN A 9 -6.89 2.42 -11.69
C ASN A 9 -8.12 1.69 -11.15
N LEU A 10 -9.17 2.44 -10.83
CA LEU A 10 -10.39 1.91 -10.20
C LEU A 10 -11.10 0.85 -11.06
N GLN A 11 -11.11 0.98 -12.38
CA GLN A 11 -11.71 -0.01 -13.26
C GLN A 11 -10.99 -1.37 -13.16
N LYS A 12 -9.66 -1.37 -13.17
CA LYS A 12 -8.83 -2.58 -13.02
C LYS A 12 -8.99 -3.19 -11.64
N LEU A 13 -9.13 -2.36 -10.60
CA LEU A 13 -9.41 -2.82 -9.25
C LEU A 13 -10.73 -3.57 -9.17
N LYS A 14 -11.81 -2.95 -9.65
CA LYS A 14 -13.14 -3.59 -9.66
C LYS A 14 -13.13 -4.89 -10.45
N CYS A 15 -12.43 -4.92 -11.58
CA CYS A 15 -12.22 -6.15 -12.35
C CYS A 15 -11.48 -7.22 -11.53
N ALA A 16 -10.34 -6.90 -10.91
CA ALA A 16 -9.60 -7.87 -10.11
C ALA A 16 -10.44 -8.46 -8.98
N VAL A 17 -11.18 -7.64 -8.25
CA VAL A 17 -12.09 -8.06 -7.16
C VAL A 17 -13.20 -8.98 -7.68
N LEU A 18 -13.90 -8.59 -8.75
CA LEU A 18 -15.02 -9.35 -9.30
C LEU A 18 -14.60 -10.70 -9.90
N TYR A 19 -13.38 -10.79 -10.42
CA TYR A 19 -12.86 -11.99 -11.08
C TYR A 19 -11.97 -12.86 -10.17
N GLY A 20 -12.01 -12.61 -8.85
CA GLY A 20 -11.55 -13.58 -7.86
C GLY A 20 -10.23 -13.28 -7.15
N ALA A 21 -9.73 -12.03 -7.22
CA ALA A 21 -8.64 -11.62 -6.32
C ALA A 21 -9.12 -11.62 -4.86
N ASP A 22 -8.30 -12.13 -3.94
CA ASP A 22 -8.55 -12.08 -2.50
C ASP A 22 -8.15 -10.73 -1.91
N ALA A 23 -7.12 -10.12 -2.51
CA ALA A 23 -6.63 -8.79 -2.18
C ALA A 23 -6.18 -8.06 -3.46
N VAL A 24 -6.24 -6.74 -3.44
CA VAL A 24 -5.74 -5.89 -4.52
C VAL A 24 -4.75 -4.88 -3.94
N TYR A 25 -3.66 -4.60 -4.64
CA TYR A 25 -2.78 -3.50 -4.29
C TYR A 25 -2.76 -2.39 -5.34
N LEU A 26 -2.60 -1.17 -4.87
CA LEU A 26 -2.56 0.05 -5.67
C LEU A 26 -1.58 1.06 -5.10
N SER A 27 -1.32 2.13 -5.87
CA SER A 27 -0.67 3.33 -5.36
C SER A 27 -1.72 4.42 -5.18
N GLY A 28 -1.83 4.97 -3.96
CA GLY A 28 -2.61 6.17 -3.70
C GLY A 28 -1.94 7.41 -4.30
N PRO A 29 -2.43 8.62 -4.00
CA PRO A 29 -1.95 9.82 -4.68
C PRO A 29 -0.51 10.17 -4.32
N LYS A 30 -0.03 9.73 -3.15
CA LYS A 30 1.32 9.98 -2.65
C LYS A 30 2.14 8.69 -2.47
N PHE A 31 3.46 8.83 -2.53
CA PHE A 31 4.47 7.86 -2.10
C PHE A 31 4.52 6.48 -2.80
N GLY A 32 3.89 6.33 -3.97
CA GLY A 32 4.08 5.17 -4.86
C GLY A 32 5.05 5.45 -6.03
N LEU A 33 5.85 4.46 -6.45
CA LEU A 33 6.79 4.62 -7.58
C LEU A 33 6.15 4.60 -8.97
N ARG A 34 4.98 3.98 -9.13
CA ARG A 34 4.34 3.81 -10.45
C ARG A 34 3.45 4.99 -10.81
N SER A 35 3.96 6.20 -10.60
CA SER A 35 3.29 7.49 -10.83
C SER A 35 3.20 7.93 -12.30
N ALA A 36 3.58 7.07 -13.26
CA ALA A 36 3.59 7.41 -14.68
C ALA A 36 2.20 7.38 -15.35
N SER A 37 1.13 6.99 -14.65
CA SER A 37 -0.26 7.11 -15.12
C SER A 37 -1.21 7.01 -13.93
N ASP A 38 -2.01 8.05 -13.68
CA ASP A 38 -3.25 8.01 -12.89
C ASP A 38 -3.16 7.26 -11.54
N ASN A 39 -2.34 7.76 -10.61
CA ASN A 39 -2.49 7.34 -9.21
C ASN A 39 -3.94 7.57 -8.78
N PHE A 40 -4.45 6.69 -7.91
CA PHE A 40 -5.77 6.89 -7.33
C PHE A 40 -5.79 8.22 -6.60
N THR A 41 -6.82 9.03 -6.83
CA THR A 41 -7.12 10.18 -5.97
C THR A 41 -7.55 9.71 -4.58
N ASP A 42 -7.57 10.60 -3.59
CA ASP A 42 -8.07 10.27 -2.25
C ASP A 42 -9.51 9.73 -2.30
N ALA A 43 -10.35 10.29 -3.18
CA ALA A 43 -11.73 9.84 -3.39
C ALA A 43 -11.79 8.43 -4.01
N GLU A 44 -10.99 8.17 -5.04
CA GLU A 44 -10.95 6.84 -5.67
C GLU A 44 -10.32 5.79 -4.73
N LEU A 45 -9.40 6.19 -3.84
CA LEU A 45 -8.87 5.32 -2.81
C LEU A 45 -9.98 4.90 -1.84
N GLY A 46 -10.75 5.85 -1.32
CA GLY A 46 -11.89 5.55 -0.45
C GLY A 46 -12.92 4.65 -1.13
N GLU A 47 -13.29 4.95 -2.38
CA GLU A 47 -14.18 4.10 -3.17
C GLU A 47 -13.60 2.68 -3.38
N SER A 48 -12.29 2.58 -3.55
CA SER A 48 -11.60 1.30 -3.72
C SER A 48 -11.66 0.44 -2.47
N VAL A 49 -11.46 1.04 -1.30
CA VAL A 49 -11.57 0.33 -0.01
C VAL A 49 -13.01 -0.13 0.21
N GLU A 50 -13.99 0.77 0.07
CA GLU A 50 -15.42 0.43 0.22
C GLU A 50 -15.82 -0.71 -0.74
N PHE A 51 -15.42 -0.62 -2.01
CA PHE A 51 -15.75 -1.63 -3.00
C PHE A 51 -15.12 -2.98 -2.66
N ALA A 52 -13.84 -3.01 -2.31
CA ALA A 52 -13.16 -4.26 -1.95
C ALA A 52 -13.81 -4.91 -0.72
N HIS A 53 -14.04 -4.13 0.35
CA HIS A 53 -14.62 -4.60 1.60
C HIS A 53 -16.05 -5.11 1.43
N THR A 54 -16.87 -4.43 0.61
CA THR A 54 -18.24 -4.89 0.28
C THR A 54 -18.24 -6.27 -0.41
N HIS A 55 -17.16 -6.62 -1.11
CA HIS A 55 -16.97 -7.93 -1.73
C HIS A 55 -16.14 -8.90 -0.88
N GLY A 56 -15.87 -8.55 0.39
CA GLY A 56 -15.08 -9.35 1.32
C GLY A 56 -13.60 -9.49 0.93
N ARG A 57 -13.05 -8.52 0.18
CA ARG A 57 -11.66 -8.50 -0.32
C ARG A 57 -10.86 -7.39 0.37
N LYS A 58 -9.55 -7.55 0.39
CA LYS A 58 -8.63 -6.60 1.05
C LYS A 58 -8.01 -5.61 0.07
N ILE A 59 -7.59 -4.46 0.58
CA ILE A 59 -6.84 -3.42 -0.13
C ILE A 59 -5.50 -3.15 0.51
N TYR A 60 -4.44 -3.19 -0.29
CA TYR A 60 -3.09 -2.83 0.12
C TYR A 60 -2.60 -1.59 -0.63
N VAL A 61 -1.90 -0.69 0.06
CA VAL A 61 -1.36 0.54 -0.53
C VAL A 61 0.15 0.50 -0.57
N THR A 62 0.74 0.80 -1.72
CA THR A 62 2.20 0.88 -1.85
C THR A 62 2.74 2.20 -1.30
N LEU A 63 3.74 2.12 -0.41
CA LEU A 63 4.55 3.22 0.09
C LEU A 63 6.02 2.96 -0.28
N ASN A 64 6.29 2.80 -1.57
CA ASN A 64 7.58 2.31 -2.08
C ASN A 64 8.39 3.34 -2.87
N ALA A 65 7.96 4.60 -2.90
CA ALA A 65 8.74 5.71 -3.44
C ALA A 65 10.07 5.88 -2.72
N PHE A 66 11.01 6.59 -3.36
CA PHE A 66 12.26 7.00 -2.72
C PHE A 66 12.02 8.32 -1.98
N LEU A 67 11.53 8.23 -0.73
CA LEU A 67 11.21 9.41 0.08
C LEU A 67 12.48 10.11 0.57
N HIS A 68 12.50 11.43 0.47
CA HIS A 68 13.51 12.30 1.05
C HIS A 68 12.99 12.96 2.33
N GLU A 69 13.86 13.67 3.05
CA GLU A 69 13.53 14.35 4.32
C GLU A 69 12.29 15.27 4.26
N ALA A 70 12.00 15.85 3.09
CA ALA A 70 10.79 16.65 2.91
C ALA A 70 9.54 15.77 2.89
N ASP A 71 9.58 14.66 2.14
CA ASP A 71 8.48 13.70 2.02
C ASP A 71 8.17 13.01 3.36
N MET A 72 9.23 12.70 4.14
CA MET A 72 9.10 12.07 5.45
C MET A 72 8.29 12.90 6.46
N LYS A 73 8.22 14.23 6.29
CA LYS A 73 7.41 15.12 7.15
C LYS A 73 5.92 15.01 6.88
N GLU A 74 5.54 14.66 5.65
CA GLU A 74 4.13 14.48 5.23
C GLU A 74 3.64 13.05 5.44
N LEU A 75 4.57 12.09 5.57
CA LEU A 75 4.25 10.67 5.68
C LEU A 75 3.32 10.34 6.88
N PRO A 76 3.50 10.88 8.10
CA PRO A 76 2.61 10.59 9.23
C PRO A 76 1.14 10.96 8.98
N GLU A 77 0.89 12.13 8.37
CA GLU A 77 -0.46 12.58 8.04
C GLU A 77 -1.11 11.64 7.01
N TYR A 78 -0.35 11.24 6.00
CA TYR A 78 -0.85 10.33 4.98
C TYR A 78 -1.12 8.93 5.53
N ILE A 79 -0.28 8.42 6.44
CA ILE A 79 -0.53 7.15 7.14
C ILE A 79 -1.85 7.22 7.91
N GLY A 80 -2.08 8.32 8.65
CA GLY A 80 -3.34 8.54 9.37
C GLY A 80 -4.55 8.50 8.45
N PHE A 81 -4.45 9.12 7.27
CA PHE A 81 -5.47 9.02 6.23
C PHE A 81 -5.72 7.57 5.75
N LEU A 82 -4.66 6.78 5.50
CA LEU A 82 -4.82 5.37 5.11
C LEU A 82 -5.52 4.54 6.20
N ASP A 83 -5.21 4.81 7.47
CA ASP A 83 -5.88 4.19 8.62
C ASP A 83 -7.37 4.53 8.67
N GLU A 84 -7.69 5.82 8.52
CA GLU A 84 -9.08 6.31 8.50
C GLU A 84 -9.89 5.71 7.35
N GLN A 85 -9.27 5.50 6.18
CA GLN A 85 -9.92 4.82 5.06
C GLN A 85 -10.12 3.32 5.30
N GLY A 86 -9.39 2.71 6.24
CA GLY A 86 -9.46 1.27 6.51
C GLY A 86 -8.60 0.41 5.58
N VAL A 87 -7.43 0.91 5.17
CA VAL A 87 -6.47 0.12 4.37
C VAL A 87 -5.97 -1.10 5.16
N ASP A 88 -5.97 -2.27 4.54
CA ASP A 88 -5.68 -3.54 5.22
C ASP A 88 -4.18 -3.81 5.42
N ALA A 89 -3.31 -3.25 4.57
CA ALA A 89 -1.86 -3.33 4.70
C ALA A 89 -1.16 -2.26 3.84
N VAL A 90 0.08 -1.92 4.19
CA VAL A 90 0.96 -1.12 3.32
C VAL A 90 2.16 -1.92 2.84
N ILE A 91 2.58 -1.68 1.60
CA ILE A 91 3.71 -2.34 0.95
C ILE A 91 4.90 -1.37 0.91
N VAL A 92 5.92 -1.63 1.72
CA VAL A 92 7.06 -0.73 1.95
C VAL A 92 8.37 -1.31 1.42
N SER A 93 9.34 -0.46 1.10
CA SER A 93 10.67 -0.89 0.65
C SER A 93 11.84 -0.18 1.34
N ASP A 94 11.55 0.69 2.30
CA ASP A 94 12.51 1.51 3.01
C ASP A 94 12.33 1.35 4.53
N LEU A 95 13.43 1.24 5.28
CA LEU A 95 13.41 1.04 6.74
C LEU A 95 12.93 2.29 7.49
N GLY A 96 13.22 3.49 6.98
CA GLY A 96 12.74 4.74 7.56
C GLY A 96 11.22 4.87 7.41
N VAL A 97 10.70 4.60 6.20
CA VAL A 97 9.25 4.54 5.95
C VAL A 97 8.58 3.50 6.85
N MET A 98 9.14 2.29 6.92
CA MET A 98 8.64 1.23 7.82
C MET A 98 8.57 1.69 9.28
N SER A 99 9.63 2.35 9.77
CA SER A 99 9.68 2.88 11.14
C SER A 99 8.59 3.90 11.40
N VAL A 100 8.35 4.83 10.47
CA VAL A 100 7.31 5.87 10.62
C VAL A 100 5.91 5.25 10.57
N VAL A 101 5.65 4.28 9.68
CA VAL A 101 4.37 3.55 9.70
C VAL A 101 4.15 2.87 11.04
N HIS A 102 5.17 2.20 11.59
CA HIS A 102 5.07 1.51 12.86
C HIS A 102 4.84 2.45 14.06
N GLU A 103 5.44 3.65 14.04
CA GLU A 103 5.27 4.65 15.10
C GLU A 103 3.89 5.31 15.07
N HIS A 104 3.32 5.50 13.88
CA HIS A 104 2.10 6.29 13.69
C HIS A 104 0.84 5.47 13.41
N SER A 105 0.94 4.15 13.23
CA SER A 105 -0.18 3.30 12.83
C SER A 105 0.01 1.84 13.22
N SER A 106 -1.11 1.11 13.31
CA SER A 106 -1.13 -0.35 13.43
C SER A 106 -1.33 -1.10 12.12
N ILE A 107 -1.35 -0.40 10.98
CA ILE A 107 -1.55 -1.03 9.66
C ILE A 107 -0.46 -2.10 9.44
N PRO A 108 -0.86 -3.33 9.07
CA PRO A 108 0.09 -4.38 8.71
C PRO A 108 1.08 -3.95 7.62
N LEU A 109 2.35 -4.26 7.84
CA LEU A 109 3.46 -3.95 6.92
C LEU A 109 3.83 -5.18 6.09
N HIS A 110 3.81 -5.04 4.78
CA HIS A 110 4.30 -6.03 3.82
C HIS A 110 5.59 -5.53 3.17
N LEU A 111 6.64 -6.36 3.21
CA LEU A 111 7.90 -6.01 2.57
C LEU A 111 7.80 -6.17 1.05
N SER A 112 8.06 -5.07 0.33
CA SER A 112 8.09 -5.02 -1.13
C SER A 112 9.25 -5.86 -1.69
N THR A 113 9.03 -6.49 -2.84
CA THR A 113 10.11 -7.18 -3.58
C THR A 113 11.25 -6.23 -3.96
N GLN A 114 10.99 -4.92 -4.02
CA GLN A 114 12.00 -3.87 -4.22
C GLN A 114 13.07 -3.86 -3.12
N ALA A 115 12.75 -4.30 -1.90
CA ALA A 115 13.70 -4.37 -0.79
C ALA A 115 14.81 -5.41 -0.99
N SER A 116 14.71 -6.28 -2.01
CA SER A 116 15.75 -7.26 -2.37
C SER A 116 16.18 -8.15 -1.18
N CYS A 117 15.23 -8.57 -0.35
CA CYS A 117 15.48 -9.49 0.77
C CYS A 117 15.68 -10.93 0.26
N LEU A 118 16.91 -11.26 -0.13
CA LEU A 118 17.25 -12.52 -0.79
C LEU A 118 17.76 -13.62 0.15
N ASN A 119 17.98 -13.33 1.43
CA ASN A 119 18.56 -14.27 2.40
C ASN A 119 18.04 -14.03 3.82
N SER A 120 18.23 -15.00 4.69
CA SER A 120 17.77 -14.97 6.09
C SER A 120 18.45 -13.90 6.94
N SER A 121 19.70 -13.51 6.62
CA SER A 121 20.39 -12.43 7.30
C SER A 121 19.67 -11.11 7.06
N SER A 122 19.40 -10.76 5.80
CA SER A 122 18.59 -9.59 5.44
C SER A 122 17.20 -9.62 6.07
N ALA A 123 16.52 -10.76 6.06
CA ALA A 123 15.18 -10.91 6.64
C ALA A 123 15.12 -10.59 8.14
N THR A 124 16.23 -10.77 8.87
CA THR A 124 16.30 -10.47 10.31
C THR A 124 16.31 -8.97 10.59
N PHE A 125 16.83 -8.15 9.67
CA PHE A 125 16.81 -6.68 9.82
C PHE A 125 15.46 -6.05 9.45
N TRP A 126 14.61 -6.78 8.72
CA TRP A 126 13.26 -6.34 8.34
C TRP A 126 12.17 -6.80 9.31
N LYS A 127 12.51 -7.64 10.30
CA LYS A 127 11.59 -8.08 11.37
C LYS A 127 11.52 -7.04 12.47
#